data_AF-A0A6B2UH04-F1
#
_entry.id   AF-A0A6B2UH04-F1
#
_cell.length_a   1.000
_cell.length_b   1.000
_cell.length_c   1.000
_cell.angle_alpha   90.00
_cell.angle_beta   90.00
_cell.angle_gamma   90.00
#
_symmetry.space_group_name_H-M   'P 1'
#
loop_
_entity.id
_entity.type
_entity.pdbx_description
1 polymer ?
#
loop_
_entity_poly.entity_id
_entity_poly.type
_entity_poly.pdbx_seq_one_letter_code
_entity_poly.pdbx_strand_id
1 'polypeptide(L)'
;HGATEAPSPDASSSAPGRAAGAAAASTSPGPAVASDEKTALRDLATAEKKLADHRARVLVDAPEELARLLASVAAAGAAHAYLLGDAAQ
;
A
#
# COMPACT_ATOMS: atom_id res chain seq x y z
N HIS A 1 -53.05 4.07 -24.83
CA HIS A 1 -52.34 4.04 -23.54
C HIS A 1 -51.07 4.84 -23.74
N GLY A 2 -50.96 6.14 -23.45
CA GLY A 2 -51.48 7.00 -22.38
C GLY A 2 -50.26 7.79 -21.89
N ALA A 3 -49.98 8.95 -22.49
CA ALA A 3 -50.00 10.29 -21.86
C ALA A 3 -49.30 10.36 -20.49
N THR A 4 -48.23 11.17 -20.35
CA THR A 4 -48.26 12.52 -19.74
C THR A 4 -46.85 13.08 -19.52
N GLU A 5 -46.69 14.38 -19.80
CA GLU A 5 -45.54 15.24 -19.53
C GLU A 5 -45.40 15.64 -18.04
N ALA A 6 -44.15 16.01 -17.68
CA ALA A 6 -43.70 16.98 -16.67
C ALA A 6 -43.78 16.63 -15.16
N PRO A 7 -43.06 17.34 -14.25
CA PRO A 7 -42.02 18.37 -14.43
C PRO A 7 -40.70 18.10 -13.65
N SER A 8 -39.64 18.84 -13.97
CA SER A 8 -38.56 19.13 -13.02
C SER A 8 -38.99 20.24 -12.06
N PRO A 9 -38.74 20.10 -10.75
CA PRO A 9 -38.50 21.25 -9.88
C PRO A 9 -37.03 21.31 -9.45
N ASP A 10 -36.32 22.30 -9.99
CA ASP A 10 -35.17 22.91 -9.31
C ASP A 10 -35.72 23.74 -8.13
N ALA A 11 -35.27 23.46 -6.91
CA ALA A 11 -34.89 24.47 -5.92
C ALA A 11 -34.77 23.90 -4.49
N SER A 12 -33.77 24.44 -3.80
CA SER A 12 -33.65 24.64 -2.35
C SER A 12 -33.10 23.52 -1.48
N SER A 13 -31.78 23.58 -1.30
CA SER A 13 -31.11 23.84 -0.01
C SER A 13 -31.83 23.39 1.27
N SER A 14 -31.24 22.40 1.94
CA SER A 14 -30.83 22.54 3.34
C SER A 14 -29.92 21.39 3.73
N ALA A 15 -28.64 21.69 3.93
CA ALA A 15 -27.79 20.88 4.77
C ALA A 15 -28.15 21.15 6.23
N PRO A 16 -28.30 20.11 7.06
CA PRO A 16 -27.89 20.22 8.45
C PRO A 16 -26.93 19.10 8.82
N GLY A 17 -25.79 19.50 9.39
CA GLY A 17 -25.00 18.63 10.25
C GLY A 17 -23.96 17.77 9.54
N ARG A 18 -22.92 18.39 8.96
CA ARG A 18 -21.60 17.77 9.07
C ARG A 18 -21.31 17.74 10.56
N ALA A 19 -21.55 16.60 11.20
CA ALA A 19 -21.05 16.34 12.53
C ALA A 19 -19.52 16.49 12.44
N ALA A 20 -19.04 17.70 12.74
CA ALA A 20 -17.64 18.01 12.92
C ALA A 20 -17.19 17.45 14.28
N GLY A 21 -17.43 16.15 14.48
CA GLY A 21 -16.59 15.32 15.31
C GLY A 21 -15.55 14.74 14.37
N ALA A 22 -14.60 15.55 13.91
CA ALA A 22 -13.34 14.98 13.47
C ALA A 22 -12.74 14.36 14.73
N ALA A 23 -13.08 13.09 14.99
CA ALA A 23 -12.24 12.25 15.82
C ALA A 23 -10.88 12.34 15.14
N ALA A 24 -9.97 13.13 15.73
CA ALA A 24 -8.60 13.17 15.30
C ALA A 24 -8.09 11.74 15.45
N ALA A 25 -8.13 10.97 14.36
CA ALA A 25 -7.48 9.69 14.30
C ALA A 25 -6.03 10.00 14.65
N SER A 26 -5.61 9.59 15.86
CA SER A 26 -4.25 9.80 16.30
C SER A 26 -3.36 9.04 15.34
N THR A 27 -2.72 9.76 14.42
CA THR A 27 -1.73 9.18 13.51
C THR A 27 -0.58 8.76 14.39
N SER A 28 -0.48 7.46 14.69
CA SER A 28 0.73 6.92 15.29
C SER A 28 1.91 7.36 14.42
N PRO A 29 3.02 7.82 15.04
CA PRO A 29 4.19 8.21 14.26
C PRO A 29 4.59 7.03 13.36
N GLY A 30 4.70 7.31 12.07
CA GLY A 30 5.23 6.33 11.12
C GLY A 30 6.70 6.03 11.42
N PRO A 31 7.26 4.98 10.80
CA PRO A 31 8.70 4.73 10.88
C PRO A 31 9.47 5.99 10.45
N ALA A 32 10.56 6.29 11.16
CA ALA A 32 11.45 7.38 10.76
C ALA A 32 12.11 7.02 9.42
N VAL A 33 11.97 7.90 8.44
CA VAL A 33 12.59 7.77 7.11
C VAL A 33 13.70 8.81 6.99
N ALA A 34 14.82 8.45 6.35
CA ALA A 34 15.89 9.41 6.06
C ALA A 34 15.35 10.59 5.23
N SER A 35 15.82 11.81 5.52
CA SER A 35 15.43 13.01 4.76
C SER A 35 16.06 13.08 3.37
N ASP A 36 17.18 12.38 3.19
CA ASP A 36 17.84 12.22 1.89
C ASP A 36 17.17 11.08 1.11
N GLU A 37 16.71 11.39 -0.10
CA GLU A 37 15.98 10.45 -0.96
C GLU A 37 16.81 9.19 -1.25
N LYS A 38 18.09 9.36 -1.59
CA LYS A 38 18.98 8.25 -1.93
C LYS A 38 19.16 7.30 -0.76
N THR A 39 19.32 7.85 0.44
CA THR A 39 19.42 7.09 1.69
C THR A 39 18.10 6.36 1.97
N ALA A 40 16.96 7.03 1.81
CA ALA A 40 15.64 6.41 2.01
C ALA A 40 15.40 5.23 1.04
N LEU A 41 15.79 5.37 -0.23
CA LEU A 41 15.69 4.31 -1.23
C LEU A 41 16.62 3.13 -0.90
N ARG A 42 17.85 3.39 -0.43
CA ARG A 42 18.77 2.33 0.01
C ARG A 42 18.26 1.58 1.24
N ASP A 43 17.67 2.30 2.20
CA ASP A 43 17.09 1.68 3.39
C ASP A 43 15.89 0.81 3.00
N LEU A 44 15.04 1.29 2.09
CA LEU A 44 13.93 0.51 1.56
C LEU A 44 14.41 -0.73 0.80
N ALA A 45 15.40 -0.60 -0.09
CA ALA A 45 15.99 -1.72 -0.81
C ALA A 45 16.55 -2.79 0.15
N THR A 46 17.19 -2.34 1.24
CA THR A 46 17.72 -3.23 2.28
C THR A 46 16.62 -3.95 3.05
N ALA A 47 15.53 -3.24 3.39
CA ALA A 47 14.39 -3.82 4.06
C ALA A 47 13.69 -4.89 3.19
N GLU A 48 13.47 -4.60 1.90
CA GLU A 48 12.89 -5.54 0.95
C GLU A 48 13.77 -6.78 0.76
N LYS A 49 15.09 -6.61 0.65
CA LYS A 49 16.03 -7.73 0.57
C LYS A 49 15.96 -8.62 1.81
N LYS A 50 15.96 -8.04 3.02
CA LYS A 50 15.82 -8.80 4.27
C LYS A 50 14.51 -9.60 4.30
N LEU A 51 13.42 -9.02 3.83
CA LEU A 51 12.12 -9.70 3.79
C LEU A 51 12.11 -10.84 2.76
N ALA A 52 12.70 -10.63 1.58
CA ALA A 52 12.88 -11.67 0.58
C ALA A 52 13.74 -12.83 1.12
N ASP A 53 14.87 -12.52 1.77
CA ASP A 53 15.76 -13.52 2.39
C ASP A 53 15.04 -14.29 3.50
N HIS A 54 14.20 -13.62 4.30
CA HIS A 54 13.38 -14.29 5.31
C HIS A 54 12.40 -15.28 4.66
N ARG A 55 11.68 -14.88 3.61
CA ARG A 55 10.79 -15.80 2.86
C ARG A 55 11.57 -16.97 2.25
N ALA A 56 12.79 -16.72 1.78
CA ALA A 56 13.69 -17.75 1.27
C ALA A 56 14.18 -18.73 2.36
N ARG A 57 14.19 -18.32 3.63
CA ARG A 57 14.45 -19.24 4.75
C ARG A 57 13.21 -20.05 5.12
N VAL A 58 12.05 -19.39 5.21
CA VAL A 58 10.78 -20.05 5.57
C VAL A 58 10.38 -21.12 4.54
N LEU A 59 10.69 -20.95 3.25
CA LEU A 59 10.35 -21.95 2.24
C LEU A 59 11.04 -23.31 2.46
N VAL A 60 12.15 -23.37 3.20
CA VAL A 60 12.88 -24.63 3.46
C VAL A 60 12.04 -25.60 4.28
N ASP A 61 11.22 -25.07 5.18
CA ASP A 61 10.36 -25.84 6.07
C ASP A 61 8.91 -25.93 5.56
N ALA A 62 8.63 -25.37 4.37
CA ALA A 62 7.29 -25.30 3.81
C ALA A 62 6.90 -26.55 2.99
N PRO A 63 5.62 -26.94 2.98
CA PRO A 63 5.10 -27.91 2.01
C PRO A 63 5.33 -27.44 0.57
N GLU A 64 5.50 -28.37 -0.36
CA GLU A 64 5.97 -28.13 -1.74
C GLU A 64 5.25 -27.01 -2.51
N GLU A 65 3.92 -26.94 -2.44
CA GLU A 65 3.14 -25.94 -3.16
C GLU A 65 3.32 -24.55 -2.54
N LEU A 66 3.33 -24.49 -1.20
CA LEU A 66 3.59 -23.25 -0.48
C LEU A 66 5.04 -22.79 -0.66
N ALA A 67 5.99 -23.72 -0.73
CA ALA A 67 7.39 -23.42 -1.02
C ALA A 67 7.56 -22.79 -2.40
N ARG A 68 6.87 -23.31 -3.43
CA ARG A 68 6.87 -22.71 -4.78
C ARG A 68 6.28 -21.30 -4.79
N LEU A 69 5.16 -21.09 -4.09
CA LEU A 69 4.55 -19.76 -3.95
C LEU A 69 5.50 -18.79 -3.22
N LEU A 70 6.07 -19.21 -2.09
CA LEU A 70 7.03 -18.41 -1.34
C LEU A 70 8.29 -18.10 -2.14
N ALA A 71 8.77 -19.04 -2.95
CA ALA A 71 9.92 -18.81 -3.83
C ALA A 71 9.61 -17.72 -4.87
N SER A 72 8.44 -17.75 -5.50
CA SER A 72 8.00 -16.70 -6.44
C SER A 72 7.91 -15.33 -5.76
N VAL A 73 7.32 -15.27 -4.57
CA VAL A 73 7.19 -14.02 -3.79
C VAL A 73 8.56 -13.50 -3.33
N ALA A 74 9.46 -14.39 -2.89
CA ALA A 74 10.82 -14.02 -2.51
C ALA A 74 11.61 -13.49 -3.72
N ALA A 75 11.50 -14.14 -4.88
CA ALA A 75 12.14 -13.70 -6.11
C ALA A 75 11.62 -12.33 -6.58
N ALA A 76 10.31 -12.09 -6.51
CA ALA A 76 9.72 -10.79 -6.82
C ALA A 76 10.23 -9.69 -5.86
N GLY A 77 10.31 -9.97 -4.56
CA GLY A 77 10.88 -9.04 -3.57
C GLY A 77 12.37 -8.73 -3.81
N ALA A 78 13.15 -9.75 -4.20
CA ALA A 78 14.57 -9.57 -4.54
C ALA A 78 14.76 -8.71 -5.80
N ALA A 79 13.89 -8.88 -6.81
CA ALA A 79 13.89 -8.02 -7.99
C ALA A 79 13.55 -6.56 -7.64
N HIS A 80 12.57 -6.34 -6.76
CA HIS A 80 12.22 -4.99 -6.29
C HIS A 80 13.39 -4.34 -5.54
N ALA A 81 14.05 -5.09 -4.64
CA ALA A 81 15.23 -4.60 -3.93
C ALA A 81 16.39 -4.23 -4.87
N TYR A 82 16.59 -5.00 -5.95
CA TYR A 82 17.59 -4.69 -6.97
C TYR A 82 17.28 -3.37 -7.69
N LEU A 83 16.02 -3.18 -8.14
CA LEU A 83 15.60 -1.95 -8.83
C LEU A 83 15.69 -0.72 -7.92
N LEU A 84 15.28 -0.83 -6.66
CA LEU A 84 15.43 0.24 -5.68
C LEU A 84 16.90 0.58 -5.41
N GLY A 85 17.76 -0.44 -5.35
CA GLY A 85 19.20 -0.27 -5.17
C GLY A 85 19.87 0.42 -6.37
N ASP A 86 19.41 0.14 -7.59
CA ASP A 86 19.88 0.79 -8.83
C ASP A 86 19.43 2.25 -8.92
N ALA A 87 18.16 2.53 -8.59
CA ALA A 87 17.61 3.88 -8.52
C ALA A 87 18.28 4.76 -7.44
N ALA A 88 18.91 4.14 -6.45
CA ALA A 88 19.60 4.82 -5.36
C ALA A 88 21.11 4.96 -5.59
N GLN A 89 21.60 4.88 -6.83
CA GLN A 89 23.01 5.06 -7.20
C GLN A 89 23.40 6.50 -7.55
#